data_AF-A0A1I8PZM0-F1
#
_entry.id   AF-A0A1I8PZM0-F1
#
_cell.length_a   1.000
_cell.length_b   1.000
_cell.length_c   1.000
_cell.angle_alpha   90.00
_cell.angle_beta   90.00
_cell.angle_gamma   90.00
#
_symmetry.space_group_name_H-M   'P 1'
#
loop_
_entity.id
_entity.type
_entity.pdbx_description
1 polymer ?
#
loop_
_entity_poly.entity_id
_entity_poly.type
_entity_poly.pdbx_seq_one_letter_code
_entity_poly.pdbx_strand_id
1 'polypeptide(L)'
;MYGDSLQLSEEINQLKKLREHYEYQLKLVGLEMCDLDDNLHALLDDCVELQRVTNLQDLSLLNLKSFYYKKKKEHVENEAIIAKLKNELKKQQEELEKEQAECNLLEKFTTSINKRLVSEAQMQTSVMDIESNMKSLQDRLDALDIPEDLNIDELIKKVNLLRKDKIKEK
;
A
#
# COMPACT_ATOMS: atom_id res chain seq x y z
N MET A 1 -40.12 4.71 61.89
CA MET A 1 -40.14 4.72 60.40
C MET A 1 -38.82 5.15 59.75
N TYR A 2 -37.70 5.31 60.48
CA TYR A 2 -36.37 5.54 59.88
C TYR A 2 -35.49 4.27 59.79
N GLY A 3 -35.84 3.19 60.52
CA GLY A 3 -35.09 1.93 60.54
C GLY A 3 -35.19 1.14 59.22
N ASP A 4 -36.40 0.99 58.68
CA ASP A 4 -36.63 0.25 57.42
C ASP A 4 -35.96 0.92 56.22
N SER A 5 -35.92 2.26 56.19
CA SER A 5 -35.26 3.00 55.12
C SER A 5 -33.73 2.87 55.19
N LEU A 6 -33.16 2.70 56.38
CA LEU A 6 -31.73 2.50 56.55
C LEU A 6 -31.33 1.08 56.15
N GLN A 7 -32.12 0.08 56.58
CA GLN A 7 -31.93 -1.32 56.19
C GLN A 7 -32.06 -1.53 54.69
N LEU A 8 -33.06 -0.92 54.05
CA LEU A 8 -33.23 -1.00 52.60
C LEU A 8 -32.06 -0.37 51.84
N SER A 9 -31.54 0.76 52.34
CA SER A 9 -30.35 1.41 51.75
C SER A 9 -29.10 0.55 51.87
N GLU A 10 -28.96 -0.16 53.00
CA GLU A 10 -27.87 -1.08 53.25
C GLU A 10 -27.96 -2.33 52.36
N GLU A 11 -29.16 -2.90 52.19
CA GLU A 11 -29.42 -3.99 51.24
C GLU A 11 -29.13 -3.58 49.79
N ILE A 12 -29.56 -2.38 49.37
CA ILE A 12 -29.26 -1.86 48.03
C ILE A 12 -27.74 -1.75 47.81
N ASN A 13 -27.00 -1.29 48.82
CA ASN A 13 -25.54 -1.20 48.74
C ASN A 13 -24.87 -2.58 48.70
N GLN A 14 -25.37 -3.55 49.46
CA GLN A 14 -24.90 -4.93 49.40
C GLN A 14 -25.16 -5.55 48.01
N LEU A 15 -26.34 -5.31 47.43
CA LEU A 15 -26.69 -5.78 46.09
C LEU A 15 -25.82 -5.13 45.00
N LYS A 16 -25.50 -3.83 45.12
CA LYS A 16 -24.58 -3.16 44.19
C LYS A 16 -23.17 -3.76 44.25
N LYS A 17 -22.64 -3.97 45.46
CA LYS A 17 -21.33 -4.62 45.65
C LYS A 17 -21.32 -6.04 45.10
N LEU A 18 -22.43 -6.77 45.28
CA LEU A 18 -22.58 -8.12 44.75
C LEU A 18 -22.64 -8.12 43.21
N ARG A 19 -23.33 -7.16 42.59
CA ARG A 19 -23.33 -6.96 41.13
C ARG A 19 -21.91 -6.72 40.60
N GLU A 20 -21.20 -5.77 41.21
CA GLU A 20 -19.82 -5.43 40.83
C GLU A 20 -18.88 -6.63 40.99
N HIS A 21 -19.07 -7.43 42.05
CA HIS A 21 -18.31 -8.66 42.27
C HIS A 21 -18.54 -9.69 41.15
N TYR A 22 -19.79 -9.91 40.75
CA TYR A 22 -20.09 -10.84 39.65
C TYR A 22 -19.64 -10.30 38.29
N GLU A 23 -19.77 -9.00 38.01
CA GLU A 23 -19.21 -8.38 36.81
C GLU A 23 -17.69 -8.56 36.73
N TYR A 24 -16.99 -8.43 37.87
CA TYR A 24 -15.56 -8.66 37.97
C TYR A 24 -15.19 -10.14 37.77
N GLN A 25 -15.94 -11.07 38.37
CA GLN A 25 -15.73 -12.51 38.14
C GLN A 25 -15.96 -12.89 36.67
N LEU A 26 -17.00 -12.36 36.02
CA LEU A 26 -17.28 -12.58 34.60
C LEU A 26 -16.13 -12.07 33.71
N LYS A 27 -15.57 -10.89 34.03
CA LYS A 27 -14.37 -10.37 33.36
C LYS A 27 -13.14 -11.27 33.56
N LEU A 28 -12.95 -11.83 34.76
CA LEU A 28 -11.80 -12.70 35.06
C LEU A 28 -11.87 -14.06 34.35
N VAL A 29 -13.07 -14.57 34.07
CA VAL A 29 -13.26 -15.86 33.37
C VAL A 29 -13.11 -15.70 31.85
N GLY A 30 -12.82 -14.50 31.32
CA GLY A 30 -12.71 -14.27 29.88
C GLY A 30 -14.02 -14.49 29.13
N LEU A 31 -15.14 -14.59 29.87
CA LEU A 31 -16.50 -14.56 29.35
C LEU A 31 -16.86 -13.10 29.08
N GLU A 32 -16.24 -12.50 28.05
CA GLU A 32 -17.02 -11.56 27.27
C GLU A 32 -18.26 -12.33 26.81
N MET A 33 -19.44 -11.93 27.27
CA MET A 33 -20.76 -12.46 26.86
C MET A 33 -21.07 -12.23 25.36
N CYS A 34 -20.05 -12.22 24.50
CA CYS A 34 -20.10 -11.77 23.12
C CYS A 34 -19.51 -12.74 22.10
N ASP A 35 -18.71 -13.73 22.49
CA ASP A 35 -18.18 -14.74 21.57
C ASP A 35 -18.49 -16.15 22.09
N LEU A 36 -19.75 -16.58 21.94
CA LEU A 36 -20.06 -18.01 22.09
C LEU A 36 -19.43 -18.71 20.89
N ASP A 37 -18.66 -19.78 21.15
CA ASP A 37 -18.10 -20.57 20.07
C ASP A 37 -19.21 -21.29 19.28
N ASP A 38 -18.87 -21.77 18.07
CA ASP A 38 -19.82 -22.43 17.17
C ASP A 38 -20.48 -23.67 17.82
N ASN A 39 -19.76 -24.33 18.74
CA ASN A 39 -20.26 -25.50 19.46
C ASN A 39 -21.35 -25.13 20.47
N LEU A 40 -21.17 -24.01 21.19
CA LEU A 40 -22.17 -23.46 22.09
C LEU A 40 -23.38 -22.91 21.33
N HIS A 41 -23.18 -22.36 20.13
CA HIS A 41 -24.26 -22.00 19.24
C HIS A 41 -25.07 -23.23 18.76
N ALA A 42 -24.40 -24.31 18.38
CA ALA A 42 -25.05 -25.57 18.00
C ALA A 42 -25.84 -26.19 19.17
N LEU A 43 -25.27 -26.17 20.38
CA LEU A 43 -25.96 -26.67 21.58
C LEU A 43 -27.21 -25.84 21.93
N LEU A 44 -27.16 -24.52 21.68
CA LEU A 44 -28.34 -23.66 21.84
C LEU A 44 -29.42 -23.95 20.78
N ASP A 45 -29.02 -24.24 19.53
CA ASP A 45 -29.94 -24.71 18.49
C ASP A 45 -30.67 -25.99 18.94
N ASP A 46 -29.94 -26.98 19.45
CA ASP A 46 -30.50 -28.23 19.95
C ASP A 46 -31.45 -28.01 21.14
N CYS A 47 -31.10 -27.12 22.07
CA CYS A 47 -31.95 -26.77 23.20
C CYS A 47 -33.28 -26.12 22.77
N VAL A 48 -33.24 -25.22 21.77
CA VAL A 48 -34.43 -24.56 21.24
C VAL A 48 -35.32 -25.55 20.48
N GLU A 49 -34.74 -26.46 19.71
CA GLU A 49 -35.46 -27.52 19.02
C GLU A 49 -36.10 -28.52 20.01
N LEU A 50 -35.38 -28.92 21.05
CA LEU A 50 -35.91 -29.76 22.12
C LEU A 50 -37.09 -29.08 22.83
N GLN A 51 -37.03 -27.77 23.08
CA GLN A 51 -38.15 -27.01 23.64
C GLN A 51 -39.38 -27.06 22.71
N ARG A 52 -39.16 -26.88 21.39
CA ARG A 52 -40.23 -26.94 20.39
C ARG A 52 -40.93 -28.30 20.39
N VAL A 53 -40.17 -29.38 20.51
CA VAL A 53 -40.69 -30.76 20.46
C VAL A 53 -41.34 -31.18 21.79
N THR A 54 -40.83 -30.70 22.93
CA THR A 54 -41.31 -31.09 24.27
C THR A 54 -42.42 -30.21 24.83
N ASN A 55 -42.67 -29.04 24.22
CA ASN A 55 -43.69 -28.06 24.63
C ASN A 55 -43.55 -27.57 26.09
N LEU A 56 -42.35 -27.66 26.66
CA LEU A 56 -42.03 -27.16 28.00
C LEU A 56 -41.94 -25.62 27.98
N GLN A 57 -42.99 -24.96 28.47
CA GLN A 57 -43.05 -23.50 28.61
C GLN A 57 -42.55 -23.08 29.99
N ASP A 58 -41.24 -23.03 30.16
CA ASP A 58 -40.62 -22.29 31.27
C ASP A 58 -40.28 -20.86 30.80
N LEU A 59 -40.56 -19.86 31.64
CA LEU A 59 -40.21 -18.46 31.41
C LEU A 59 -38.69 -18.27 31.26
N SER A 60 -37.90 -19.10 31.97
CA SER A 60 -36.44 -19.14 31.86
C SER A 60 -35.98 -19.55 30.46
N LEU A 61 -36.68 -20.51 29.85
CA LEU A 61 -36.40 -21.06 28.52
C LEU A 61 -36.88 -20.13 27.39
N LEU A 62 -37.96 -19.37 27.58
CA LEU A 62 -38.39 -18.34 26.62
C LEU A 62 -37.36 -17.19 26.48
N ASN A 63 -36.75 -16.78 27.60
CA ASN A 63 -35.68 -15.78 27.59
C ASN A 63 -34.42 -16.31 26.88
N LEU A 64 -34.11 -17.60 27.04
CA LEU A 64 -33.01 -18.26 26.33
C LEU A 64 -33.22 -18.26 24.81
N LYS A 65 -34.45 -18.56 24.35
CA LYS A 65 -34.82 -18.50 22.93
C LYS A 65 -34.65 -17.09 22.36
N SER A 66 -35.12 -16.07 23.07
CA SER A 66 -34.98 -14.67 22.64
C SER A 66 -33.51 -14.24 22.57
N PHE A 67 -32.71 -14.60 23.57
CA PHE A 67 -31.27 -14.36 23.59
C PHE A 67 -30.58 -15.06 22.42
N TYR A 68 -30.91 -16.32 22.17
CA TYR A 68 -30.35 -17.11 21.07
C TYR A 68 -30.59 -16.46 19.71
N TYR A 69 -31.85 -16.14 19.36
CA TYR A 69 -32.14 -15.53 18.07
C TYR A 69 -31.54 -14.14 17.91
N LYS A 70 -31.43 -13.37 19.01
CA LYS A 70 -30.71 -12.09 19.00
C LYS A 70 -29.23 -12.30 18.67
N LYS A 71 -28.58 -13.28 19.31
CA LYS A 71 -27.18 -13.61 19.05
C LYS A 71 -26.92 -14.17 17.66
N LYS A 72 -27.80 -15.05 17.16
CA LYS A 72 -27.73 -15.56 15.78
C LYS A 72 -27.83 -14.43 14.76
N LYS A 73 -28.71 -13.46 15.01
CA LYS A 73 -28.82 -12.25 14.17
C LYS A 73 -27.53 -11.42 14.22
N GLU A 74 -27.01 -11.13 15.41
CA GLU A 74 -25.74 -10.38 15.57
C GLU A 74 -24.58 -11.09 14.84
N HIS A 75 -24.49 -12.42 14.94
CA HIS A 75 -23.47 -13.20 14.25
C HIS A 75 -23.57 -13.08 12.73
N VAL A 76 -24.76 -13.26 12.14
CA VAL A 76 -24.97 -13.13 10.69
C VAL A 76 -24.69 -11.70 10.20
N GLU A 77 -25.08 -10.68 10.98
CA GLU A 77 -24.76 -9.28 10.67
C GLU A 77 -23.24 -9.03 10.70
N ASN A 78 -22.53 -9.60 11.67
CA ASN A 78 -21.08 -9.52 11.77
C ASN A 78 -20.37 -10.24 10.61
N GLU A 79 -20.83 -11.42 10.20
CA GLU A 79 -20.29 -12.12 9.03
C GLU A 79 -20.40 -11.28 7.76
N ALA A 80 -21.55 -10.61 7.56
CA ALA A 80 -21.75 -9.72 6.42
C ALA A 80 -20.80 -8.50 6.46
N ILE A 81 -20.59 -7.92 7.64
CA ILE A 81 -19.63 -6.83 7.83
C ILE A 81 -18.20 -7.30 7.54
N ILE A 82 -17.79 -8.46 8.06
CA ILE A 82 -16.46 -9.05 7.82
C ILE A 82 -16.25 -9.29 6.32
N ALA A 83 -17.24 -9.86 5.62
CA ALA A 83 -17.17 -10.09 4.19
C ALA A 83 -17.00 -8.78 3.40
N LYS A 84 -17.72 -7.73 3.80
CA LYS A 84 -17.59 -6.39 3.19
C LYS A 84 -16.19 -5.81 3.41
N LEU A 85 -15.68 -5.86 4.64
CA LEU A 85 -14.34 -5.37 5.00
C LEU A 85 -13.23 -6.14 4.27
N LYS A 86 -13.36 -7.46 4.14
CA LYS A 86 -12.41 -8.27 3.35
C LYS A 86 -12.36 -7.86 1.87
N ASN A 87 -13.51 -7.58 1.27
CA ASN A 87 -13.57 -7.09 -0.11
C ASN A 87 -12.96 -5.69 -0.26
N GLU A 88 -13.18 -4.81 0.72
CA GLU A 88 -12.62 -3.47 0.72
C GLU A 88 -11.09 -3.49 0.87
N LEU A 89 -10.57 -4.32 1.78
CA LEU A 89 -9.13 -4.57 1.91
C LEU A 89 -8.50 -5.06 0.61
N LYS A 90 -9.17 -5.99 -0.09
CA LYS A 90 -8.68 -6.51 -1.37
C LYS A 90 -8.58 -5.39 -2.42
N LYS A 91 -9.60 -4.52 -2.52
CA LYS A 91 -9.58 -3.38 -3.44
C LYS A 91 -8.46 -2.40 -3.13
N GLN A 92 -8.30 -2.05 -1.85
CA GLN A 92 -7.22 -1.15 -1.41
C GLN A 92 -5.85 -1.73 -1.72
N GLN A 93 -5.67 -3.04 -1.55
CA GLN A 93 -4.43 -3.72 -1.91
C GLN A 93 -4.13 -3.65 -3.42
N GLU A 94 -5.14 -3.87 -4.26
CA GLU A 94 -5.01 -3.74 -5.73
C GLU A 94 -4.66 -2.29 -6.15
N GLU A 95 -5.27 -1.29 -5.52
CA GLU A 95 -4.97 0.13 -5.75
C GLU A 95 -3.55 0.49 -5.32
N LEU A 96 -3.11 0.02 -4.16
CA LEU A 96 -1.75 0.23 -3.64
C LEU A 96 -0.70 -0.36 -4.59
N GLU A 97 -0.92 -1.58 -5.09
CA GLU A 97 -0.01 -2.22 -6.04
C GLU A 97 0.11 -1.44 -7.34
N LYS A 98 -1.00 -0.86 -7.82
CA LYS A 98 -1.02 -0.02 -9.01
C LYS A 98 -0.26 1.29 -8.78
N GLU A 99 -0.50 1.98 -7.67
CA GLU A 99 0.22 3.22 -7.32
C GLU A 99 1.72 2.95 -7.13
N GLN A 100 2.10 1.85 -6.49
CA GLN A 100 3.49 1.47 -6.33
C GLN A 100 4.18 1.22 -7.69
N ALA A 101 3.49 0.59 -8.63
CA ALA A 101 3.99 0.38 -9.99
C ALA A 101 4.21 1.73 -10.72
N GLU A 102 3.30 2.69 -10.54
CA GLU A 102 3.41 4.03 -11.11
C GLU A 102 4.56 4.84 -10.48
N CYS A 103 4.68 4.83 -9.15
CA CYS A 103 5.82 5.43 -8.45
C CYS A 103 7.16 4.87 -8.94
N ASN A 104 7.27 3.55 -9.05
CA ASN A 104 8.48 2.91 -9.58
C ASN A 104 8.80 3.34 -11.01
N LEU A 105 7.78 3.57 -11.85
CA LEU A 105 7.96 4.08 -13.21
C LEU A 105 8.45 5.53 -13.20
N LEU A 106 7.84 6.39 -12.38
CA LEU A 106 8.22 7.79 -12.22
C LEU A 106 9.64 7.93 -11.66
N GLU A 107 10.05 7.08 -10.72
CA GLU A 107 11.41 7.05 -10.20
C GLU A 107 12.43 6.67 -11.28
N LYS A 108 12.14 5.64 -12.08
CA LYS A 108 12.99 5.26 -13.22
C LYS A 108 13.10 6.38 -14.24
N PHE A 109 11.98 7.03 -14.55
CA PHE A 109 11.94 8.17 -15.46
C PHE A 109 12.78 9.33 -14.93
N THR A 110 12.56 9.73 -13.68
CA THR A 110 13.30 10.82 -13.02
C THR A 110 14.79 10.51 -12.96
N THR A 111 15.16 9.28 -12.60
CA THR A 111 16.57 8.84 -12.61
C THR A 111 17.18 8.90 -14.00
N SER A 112 16.44 8.47 -15.04
CA SER A 112 16.91 8.55 -16.42
C SER A 112 17.07 10.00 -16.89
N ILE A 113 16.15 10.88 -16.50
CA ILE A 113 16.21 12.31 -16.83
C ILE A 113 17.36 12.99 -16.10
N ASN A 114 17.53 12.75 -14.80
CA ASN A 114 18.63 13.32 -14.02
C ASN A 114 20.01 12.90 -14.55
N LYS A 115 20.15 11.69 -15.12
CA LYS A 115 21.39 11.27 -15.81
C LYS A 115 21.67 12.04 -17.10
N ARG A 116 20.64 12.56 -17.78
CA ARG A 116 20.74 13.28 -19.05
C ARG A 116 20.70 14.79 -18.88
N LEU A 117 20.25 15.26 -17.72
CA LEU A 117 20.25 16.67 -17.38
C LEU A 117 21.69 17.13 -17.19
N VAL A 118 22.12 17.98 -18.11
CA VAL A 118 23.33 18.79 -17.97
C VAL A 118 22.85 20.16 -17.50
N SER A 119 23.55 20.79 -16.54
CA SER A 119 23.13 22.12 -16.09
C SER A 119 23.24 23.13 -17.23
N GLU A 120 22.37 24.13 -17.26
CA GLU A 120 22.40 25.17 -18.30
C GLU A 120 23.77 25.87 -18.35
N ALA A 121 24.39 26.07 -17.19
CA ALA A 121 25.76 26.60 -17.09
C ALA A 121 26.79 25.68 -17.74
N GLN A 122 26.74 24.36 -17.49
CA GLN A 122 27.63 23.39 -18.13
C GLN A 122 27.41 23.33 -19.65
N MET A 123 26.17 23.46 -20.10
CA MET A 123 25.82 23.50 -21.51
C MET A 123 26.37 24.77 -22.18
N GLN A 124 26.22 25.94 -21.54
CA GLN A 124 26.81 27.20 -22.01
C GLN A 124 28.34 27.15 -22.06
N THR A 125 29.00 26.59 -21.05
CA THR A 125 30.46 26.40 -21.08
C THR A 125 30.87 25.51 -22.26
N SER A 126 30.16 24.39 -22.48
CA SER A 126 30.46 23.50 -23.59
C SER A 126 30.26 24.16 -24.96
N VAL A 127 29.24 25.00 -25.11
CA VAL A 127 29.04 25.81 -26.33
C VAL A 127 30.19 26.79 -26.52
N MET A 128 30.58 27.54 -25.48
CA MET A 128 31.70 28.48 -25.56
C MET A 128 33.02 27.78 -25.91
N ASP A 129 33.28 26.61 -25.33
CA ASP A 129 34.48 25.82 -25.63
C ASP A 129 34.49 25.34 -27.10
N ILE A 130 33.34 24.92 -27.63
CA ILE A 130 33.20 24.54 -29.04
C ILE A 130 33.44 25.76 -29.93
N GLU A 131 32.81 26.89 -29.64
CA GLU A 131 32.97 28.13 -30.42
C GLU A 131 34.42 28.62 -30.41
N SER A 132 35.09 28.56 -29.25
CA SER A 132 36.50 28.92 -29.10
C SER A 132 37.41 28.00 -29.91
N ASN A 133 37.18 26.68 -29.84
CA ASN A 133 37.94 25.72 -30.63
C ASN A 133 37.70 25.91 -32.13
N MET A 134 36.46 26.18 -32.54
CA MET A 134 36.11 26.41 -33.94
C MET A 134 36.80 27.67 -34.48
N LYS A 135 36.82 28.75 -33.68
CA LYS A 135 37.58 29.97 -33.97
C LYS A 135 39.07 29.68 -34.08
N SER A 136 39.66 28.97 -33.13
CA SER A 136 41.08 28.62 -33.14
C SER A 136 41.47 27.77 -34.36
N LEU A 137 40.62 26.82 -34.75
CA LEU A 137 40.83 26.02 -35.96
C LEU A 137 40.74 26.87 -37.22
N GLN A 138 39.78 27.80 -37.29
CA GLN A 138 39.65 28.74 -38.40
C GLN A 138 40.87 29.67 -38.48
N ASP A 139 41.31 30.26 -37.36
CA ASP A 139 42.48 31.13 -37.34
C ASP A 139 43.74 30.37 -37.76
N ARG A 140 43.86 29.08 -37.41
CA ARG A 140 44.96 28.21 -37.88
C ARG A 140 44.84 27.88 -39.37
N LEU A 141 43.63 27.75 -39.90
CA LEU A 141 43.39 27.56 -41.33
C LEU A 141 43.75 28.82 -42.12
N ASP A 142 43.36 29.99 -41.60
CA ASP A 142 43.64 31.29 -42.22
C ASP A 142 45.13 31.66 -42.13
N ALA A 143 45.81 31.22 -41.07
CA ALA A 143 47.26 31.39 -40.90
C ALA A 143 48.11 30.39 -41.73
N LEU A 144 47.49 29.36 -42.32
CA LEU A 144 48.17 28.53 -43.30
C LEU A 144 48.25 29.33 -44.60
N ASP A 145 49.48 29.69 -44.98
CA ASP A 145 49.77 30.33 -46.27
C ASP A 145 49.64 29.27 -47.38
N ILE A 146 48.40 28.94 -47.75
CA ILE A 146 48.08 28.01 -48.82
C ILE A 146 48.23 28.80 -50.14
N PRO A 147 49.17 28.41 -51.03
CA PRO A 147 49.33 29.08 -52.32
C PRO A 147 48.00 29.05 -53.09
N GLU A 148 47.59 30.17 -53.69
CA GLU A 148 46.34 30.28 -54.48
C GLU A 148 46.28 29.23 -55.62
N ASP A 149 47.43 28.75 -56.06
CA ASP A 149 47.61 27.75 -57.12
C ASP A 149 47.54 26.29 -56.62
N LEU A 150 47.45 26.07 -55.31
CA LEU A 150 47.49 24.73 -54.71
C LEU A 150 46.13 24.02 -54.85
N ASN A 151 45.97 23.26 -55.92
CA ASN A 151 44.77 22.44 -56.14
C ASN A 151 44.76 21.21 -55.21
N ILE A 152 44.12 21.33 -54.05
CA ILE A 152 44.00 20.27 -53.03
C ILE A 152 43.36 19.00 -53.61
N ASP A 153 42.36 19.13 -54.49
CA ASP A 153 41.69 17.97 -55.10
C ASP A 153 42.62 17.17 -56.03
N GLU A 154 43.49 17.87 -56.76
CA GLU A 154 44.50 17.25 -57.61
C GLU A 154 45.60 16.55 -56.79
N LEU A 155 45.97 17.17 -55.66
CA LEU A 155 46.92 16.60 -54.70
C LEU A 155 46.35 15.33 -54.04
N ILE A 156 45.08 15.36 -53.59
CA ILE A 156 44.37 14.21 -53.03
C ILE A 156 44.29 13.08 -54.07
N LYS A 157 43.97 13.39 -55.33
CA LYS A 157 43.99 12.40 -56.42
C LYS A 157 45.37 11.77 -56.61
N LYS A 158 46.44 12.57 -56.67
CA LYS A 158 47.82 12.06 -56.79
C LYS A 158 48.24 11.20 -55.59
N VAL A 159 47.92 11.60 -54.37
CA VAL A 159 48.20 10.82 -53.14
C VAL A 159 47.44 9.50 -53.14
N ASN A 160 46.19 9.49 -53.58
CA ASN A 160 45.40 8.27 -53.70
C ASN A 160 45.91 7.33 -54.81
N LEU A 161 46.43 7.86 -55.92
CA LEU A 161 47.10 7.08 -56.96
C LEU A 161 48.40 6.46 -56.42
N LEU A 162 49.25 7.25 -55.76
CA LEU A 162 50.48 6.78 -55.11
C LEU A 162 50.23 5.70 -54.04
N ARG A 163 49.13 5.81 -53.27
CA ARG A 163 48.72 4.75 -52.33
C ARG A 163 48.33 3.47 -53.04
N LYS A 164 47.63 3.56 -54.17
CA LYS A 164 47.22 2.38 -54.96
C LYS A 164 48.42 1.70 -55.63
N ASP A 165 49.42 2.47 -56.07
CA ASP A 165 50.62 1.93 -56.70
C ASP A 165 51.55 1.27 -55.66
N LYS A 166 51.69 1.84 -54.46
CA LYS A 166 52.42 1.20 -53.33
C LYS A 166 51.81 -0.11 -52.84
N ILE A 167 50.51 -0.32 -53.04
CA ILE A 167 49.82 -1.57 -52.69
C ILE A 167 50.06 -2.65 -53.76
N LYS A 168 50.41 -2.26 -54.98
CA LYS A 168 50.71 -3.18 -56.09
C LYS A 168 52.19 -3.59 -56.19
N GLU A 169 53.08 -2.87 -55.51
CA GLU A 169 54.52 -3.18 -55.42
C GLU A 169 54.91 -4.07 -54.21
N LYS A 170 53.92 -4.56 -53.44
CA LYS A 170 54.08 -5.61 -52.43
C LYS A 170 53.42 -6.90 -52.91
#